data_AF-A0A448MRH2-F1
#
_entry.id   AF-A0A448MRH2-F1
#
_cell.length_a   1.000
_cell.length_b   1.000
_cell.length_c   1.000
_cell.angle_alpha   90.00
_cell.angle_beta   90.00
_cell.angle_gamma   90.00
#
_symmetry.space_group_name_H-M   'P 1'
#
loop_
_entity.id
_entity.type
_entity.pdbx_description
1 polymer ?
#
loop_
_entity_poly.entity_id
_entity_poly.type
_entity_poly.pdbx_seq_one_letter_code
_entity_poly.pdbx_strand_id
1 'polypeptide(L)'
;MEVPDIQAIVKAARAVNSEIVIMIDNTWSGGVLFKALEYGIDISIQAGTKYLVGHSDVMIGTAVANDRTWDQLREHSYLMGQMVDADSAYTTARSIRTLAVRLKQHHESSIRVAKWLSEQTQVKAVYHPALPSCPGHEFSYGILAAQADYFL
;
A
#
# COMPACT_ATOMS: atom_id res chain seq x y z
N MET A 1 -2.92 -4.00 -12.83
CA MET A 1 -2.18 -4.28 -11.60
C MET A 1 -2.52 -5.66 -11.14
N GLU A 2 -1.54 -6.53 -11.20
CA GLU A 2 -1.53 -7.87 -10.65
C GLU A 2 -1.45 -7.79 -9.13
N VAL A 3 -2.15 -8.67 -8.43
CA VAL A 3 -2.10 -8.75 -6.97
C VAL A 3 -1.47 -10.09 -6.57
N PRO A 4 -0.29 -10.09 -5.91
CA PRO A 4 0.36 -11.32 -5.50
C PRO A 4 -0.32 -11.95 -4.27
N ASP A 5 -0.22 -13.26 -4.14
CA ASP A 5 -0.54 -13.98 -2.90
C ASP A 5 0.58 -13.76 -1.87
N ILE A 6 0.42 -12.71 -1.06
CA ILE A 6 1.42 -12.33 -0.05
C ILE A 6 1.62 -13.43 1.00
N GLN A 7 0.55 -14.12 1.42
CA GLN A 7 0.67 -15.17 2.44
C GLN A 7 1.46 -16.37 1.92
N ALA A 8 1.20 -16.80 0.68
CA ALA A 8 1.95 -17.87 0.05
C ALA A 8 3.43 -17.50 -0.12
N ILE A 9 3.72 -16.26 -0.55
CA ILE A 9 5.10 -15.76 -0.72
C ILE A 9 5.83 -15.73 0.62
N VAL A 10 5.22 -15.16 1.66
CA VAL A 10 5.82 -15.09 3.00
C VAL A 10 6.10 -16.49 3.53
N LYS A 11 5.12 -17.41 3.43
CA LYS A 11 5.30 -18.81 3.87
C LYS A 11 6.44 -19.50 3.13
N ALA A 12 6.53 -19.32 1.81
CA ALA A 12 7.57 -19.93 0.99
C ALA A 12 8.97 -19.38 1.37
N ALA A 13 9.12 -18.07 1.52
CA ALA A 13 10.38 -17.45 1.92
C ALA A 13 10.84 -17.93 3.31
N ARG A 14 9.92 -17.94 4.29
CA ARG A 14 10.21 -18.37 5.67
C ARG A 14 10.57 -19.86 5.76
N ALA A 15 10.01 -20.70 4.90
CA ALA A 15 10.34 -22.12 4.84
C ALA A 15 11.77 -22.38 4.35
N VAL A 16 12.32 -21.49 3.50
CA VAL A 16 13.72 -21.54 3.06
C VAL A 16 14.64 -21.02 4.16
N ASN A 17 14.34 -19.86 4.71
CA ASN A 17 15.08 -19.27 5.82
C ASN A 17 14.18 -18.28 6.57
N SER A 18 13.92 -18.55 7.86
CA SER A 18 13.14 -17.65 8.73
C SER A 18 13.75 -16.26 8.80
N GLU A 19 15.05 -16.14 8.56
CA GLU A 19 15.80 -14.90 8.73
C GLU A 19 15.71 -13.92 7.56
N ILE A 20 15.18 -14.31 6.40
CA ILE A 20 15.06 -13.42 5.22
C ILE A 20 14.24 -12.18 5.57
N VAL A 21 14.75 -10.97 5.38
CA VAL A 21 13.92 -9.76 5.57
C VAL A 21 12.97 -9.62 4.38
N ILE A 22 11.67 -9.57 4.65
CA ILE A 22 10.64 -9.41 3.62
C ILE A 22 10.09 -7.99 3.69
N MET A 23 10.17 -7.25 2.58
CA MET A 23 9.69 -5.88 2.47
C MET A 23 8.59 -5.81 1.40
N ILE A 24 7.66 -4.87 1.55
CA ILE A 24 6.66 -4.57 0.53
C ILE A 24 6.58 -3.07 0.27
N ASP A 25 6.49 -2.69 -1.01
CA ASP A 25 6.00 -1.36 -1.38
C ASP A 25 4.48 -1.36 -1.29
N ASN A 26 3.97 -0.72 -0.25
CA ASN A 26 2.57 -0.65 0.12
C ASN A 26 1.91 0.67 -0.33
N THR A 27 2.54 1.40 -1.26
CA THR A 27 2.08 2.73 -1.70
C THR A 27 0.65 2.69 -2.22
N TRP A 28 0.28 1.68 -3.02
CA TRP A 28 -1.05 1.62 -3.63
C TRP A 28 -2.18 1.43 -2.61
N SER A 29 -1.90 0.70 -1.52
CA SER A 29 -2.89 0.48 -0.45
C SER A 29 -2.99 1.67 0.52
N GLY A 30 -2.12 2.69 0.36
CA GLY A 30 -1.97 3.78 1.31
C GLY A 30 -1.48 3.33 2.70
N GLY A 31 -0.92 2.12 2.80
CA GLY A 31 -0.49 1.48 4.06
C GLY A 31 -1.62 1.08 5.00
N VAL A 32 -2.86 1.45 4.69
CA VAL A 32 -4.04 1.20 5.53
C VAL A 32 -4.94 0.14 4.91
N LEU A 33 -5.06 0.09 3.58
CA LEU A 33 -5.89 -0.89 2.88
C LEU A 33 -5.31 -2.30 2.94
N PHE A 34 -3.99 -2.44 3.15
CA PHE A 34 -3.33 -3.71 3.40
C PHE A 34 -2.36 -3.56 4.57
N LYS A 35 -2.69 -4.22 5.69
CA LYS A 35 -1.89 -4.16 6.93
C LYS A 35 -0.69 -5.11 6.87
N ALA A 36 0.28 -4.79 6.01
CA ALA A 36 1.39 -5.67 5.64
C ALA A 36 2.08 -6.39 6.82
N LEU A 37 2.31 -5.71 7.95
CA LEU A 37 2.98 -6.31 9.11
C LEU A 37 2.17 -7.45 9.76
N GLU A 38 0.83 -7.41 9.68
CA GLU A 38 -0.05 -8.48 10.14
C GLU A 38 0.05 -9.74 9.25
N TYR A 39 0.61 -9.60 8.04
CA TYR A 39 0.79 -10.68 7.06
C TYR A 39 2.22 -11.24 7.04
N GLY A 40 3.05 -10.92 8.04
CA GLY A 40 4.42 -11.45 8.19
C GLY A 40 5.48 -10.76 7.33
N ILE A 41 5.13 -9.61 6.73
CA ILE A 41 6.08 -8.67 6.14
C ILE A 41 6.81 -7.94 7.28
N ASP A 42 8.12 -7.72 7.12
CA ASP A 42 8.93 -7.05 8.14
C ASP A 42 8.91 -5.53 8.01
N ILE A 43 8.93 -5.02 6.77
CA ILE A 43 8.97 -3.58 6.48
C ILE A 43 7.94 -3.21 5.40
N SER A 44 7.02 -2.32 5.75
CA SER A 44 6.03 -1.71 4.84
C SER A 44 6.52 -0.34 4.39
N ILE A 45 6.92 -0.24 3.12
CA ILE A 45 7.42 0.99 2.50
C ILE A 45 6.28 1.72 1.81
N GLN A 46 6.27 3.05 1.83
CA GLN A 46 5.41 3.83 0.94
C GLN A 46 6.13 5.04 0.39
N ALA A 47 5.89 5.34 -0.88
CA ALA A 47 6.01 6.70 -1.39
C ALA A 47 4.83 7.53 -0.84
N GLY A 48 5.02 8.11 0.35
CA GLY A 48 4.03 8.95 1.01
C GLY A 48 3.65 10.19 0.19
N THR A 49 4.48 10.57 -0.79
CA THR A 49 4.14 11.49 -1.90
C THR A 49 2.78 11.22 -2.55
N LYS A 50 2.32 9.96 -2.55
CA LYS A 50 1.08 9.53 -3.22
C LYS A 50 -0.13 9.72 -2.30
N TYR A 51 -0.72 8.64 -1.78
CA TYR A 51 -2.00 8.74 -1.07
C TYR A 51 -1.88 9.43 0.30
N LEU A 52 -0.75 9.29 1.02
CA LEU A 52 -0.58 9.88 2.35
C LEU A 52 -0.62 11.42 2.29
N VAL A 53 0.24 12.02 1.47
CA VAL A 53 0.19 13.46 1.14
C VAL A 53 -1.09 13.76 0.39
N GLY A 54 -1.37 13.09 -0.73
CA GLY A 54 -2.67 13.14 -1.41
C GLY A 54 -3.03 14.45 -2.12
N HIS A 55 -2.12 15.44 -2.12
CA HIS A 55 -2.33 16.77 -2.69
C HIS A 55 -1.28 17.15 -3.75
N SER A 56 -0.39 16.21 -4.12
CA SER A 56 0.59 16.36 -5.20
C SER A 56 1.61 17.50 -5.02
N ASP A 57 1.87 17.90 -3.77
CA ASP A 57 2.66 19.08 -3.42
C ASP A 57 3.87 18.79 -2.50
N VAL A 58 3.92 17.61 -1.88
CA VAL A 58 5.02 17.18 -1.00
C VAL A 58 5.58 15.82 -1.42
N MET A 59 6.91 15.70 -1.39
CA MET A 59 7.60 14.42 -1.57
C MET A 59 8.06 13.87 -0.21
N ILE A 60 7.72 12.62 0.09
CA ILE A 60 8.12 11.95 1.33
C ILE A 60 8.13 10.42 1.14
N GLY A 61 9.14 9.76 1.70
CA GLY A 61 9.21 8.31 1.82
C GLY A 61 8.95 7.86 3.26
N THR A 62 8.32 6.70 3.43
CA THR A 62 8.11 6.08 4.75
C THR A 62 8.46 4.59 4.70
N ALA A 63 9.00 4.06 5.79
CA ALA A 63 9.24 2.64 5.98
C ALA A 63 8.86 2.28 7.42
N VAL A 64 7.72 1.62 7.58
CA VAL A 64 7.22 1.16 8.88
C VAL A 64 7.70 -0.27 9.09
N ALA A 65 8.44 -0.51 10.18
CA ALA A 65 9.10 -1.78 10.46
C ALA A 65 8.58 -2.43 11.74
N ASN A 66 8.68 -3.76 11.82
CA ASN A 66 8.50 -4.51 13.06
C ASN A 66 9.72 -4.38 13.99
N ASP A 67 9.58 -4.80 15.25
CA ASP A 67 10.65 -4.73 16.27
C ASP A 67 11.94 -5.44 15.82
N ARG A 68 11.81 -6.54 15.08
CA ARG A 68 12.95 -7.33 14.58
C ARG A 68 13.87 -6.52 13.66
N THR A 69 13.31 -5.62 12.85
CA THR A 69 14.06 -4.90 11.81
C THR A 69 14.23 -3.42 12.09
N TRP A 70 13.53 -2.88 13.09
CA TRP A 70 13.48 -1.45 13.37
C TRP A 70 14.85 -0.84 13.70
N ASP A 71 15.60 -1.42 14.65
CA ASP A 71 16.87 -0.84 15.08
C ASP A 71 17.88 -0.78 13.92
N GLN A 72 18.00 -1.85 13.15
CA GLN A 72 18.87 -1.86 11.97
C GLN A 72 18.40 -0.83 10.93
N LEU A 73 17.11 -0.78 10.60
CA LEU A 73 16.58 0.18 9.64
C LEU A 73 16.85 1.62 10.08
N ARG A 74 16.56 1.96 11.34
CA ARG A 74 16.75 3.29 11.91
C ARG A 74 18.21 3.72 11.87
N GLU A 75 19.11 2.90 12.42
CA GLU A 75 20.53 3.26 12.54
C GLU A 75 21.20 3.43 11.17
N HIS A 76 20.95 2.52 10.23
CA HIS A 76 21.53 2.62 8.89
C HIS A 76 20.93 3.79 8.09
N SER A 77 19.62 4.04 8.22
CA SER A 77 18.97 5.22 7.64
C SER A 77 19.59 6.52 8.17
N TYR A 78 19.84 6.58 9.48
CA TYR A 78 20.45 7.73 10.14
C TYR A 78 21.90 7.97 9.69
N LEU A 79 22.73 6.92 9.64
CA LEU A 79 24.12 7.01 9.15
C LEU A 79 24.20 7.47 7.69
N MET A 80 23.19 7.16 6.88
CA MET A 80 23.04 7.62 5.50
C MET A 80 22.42 9.01 5.38
N GLY A 81 22.13 9.69 6.50
CA GLY A 81 21.54 11.03 6.52
C GLY A 81 20.11 11.09 5.97
N GLN A 82 19.39 9.97 5.93
CA GLN A 82 18.03 9.93 5.40
C GLN A 82 17.07 10.56 6.41
N MET A 83 16.48 11.68 6.03
CA MET A 83 15.48 12.40 6.81
C MET A 83 14.52 13.15 5.90
N VAL A 84 13.43 13.65 6.48
CA VAL A 84 12.49 14.57 5.84
C VAL A 84 12.49 15.88 6.63
N ASP A 85 12.27 17.01 5.94
CA ASP A 85 12.11 18.29 6.63
C ASP A 85 10.82 18.34 7.46
N ALA A 86 10.78 19.23 8.45
CA ALA A 86 9.68 19.31 9.41
C ALA A 86 8.36 19.73 8.76
N ASP A 87 8.40 20.61 7.76
CA ASP A 87 7.21 21.11 7.05
C ASP A 87 6.57 20.03 6.19
N SER A 88 7.37 19.22 5.50
CA SER A 88 6.90 18.03 4.76
C SER A 88 6.32 16.97 5.69
N ALA A 89 6.94 16.74 6.86
CA ALA A 89 6.38 15.86 7.89
C ALA A 89 5.03 16.38 8.42
N TYR A 90 4.95 17.67 8.75
CA TYR A 90 3.72 18.33 9.20
C TYR A 90 2.62 18.24 8.14
N THR A 91 2.94 18.56 6.88
CA THR A 91 1.97 18.55 5.78
C THR A 91 1.45 17.14 5.51
N THR A 92 2.31 16.13 5.63
CA THR A 92 1.90 14.72 5.57
C THR A 92 0.96 14.38 6.73
N ALA A 93 1.32 14.73 7.97
CA ALA A 93 0.51 14.49 9.17
C ALA A 93 -0.84 15.23 9.17
N ARG A 94 -0.91 16.40 8.53
CA ARG A 94 -2.16 17.12 8.24
C ARG A 94 -2.99 16.36 7.19
N SER A 95 -2.36 15.87 6.13
CA SER A 95 -3.05 15.27 5.00
C SER A 95 -3.63 13.88 5.28
N ILE A 96 -3.03 13.12 6.19
CA ILE A 96 -3.58 11.81 6.60
C ILE A 96 -4.95 11.93 7.29
N ARG A 97 -5.32 13.12 7.79
CA ARG A 97 -6.64 13.38 8.40
C ARG A 97 -7.79 13.22 7.42
N THR A 98 -7.54 13.39 6.12
CA THR A 98 -8.53 13.18 5.05
C THR A 98 -8.27 11.91 4.24
N LEU A 99 -7.29 11.09 4.63
CA LEU A 99 -6.90 9.89 3.88
C LEU A 99 -8.08 8.96 3.65
N ALA A 100 -8.86 8.70 4.71
CA ALA A 100 -9.97 7.76 4.64
C ALA A 100 -11.04 8.22 3.62
N VAL A 101 -11.55 9.44 3.78
CA VAL A 101 -12.58 9.99 2.87
C VAL A 101 -12.09 10.09 1.42
N ARG A 102 -10.80 10.41 1.20
CA ARG A 102 -10.19 10.42 -0.14
C ARG A 102 -10.10 9.02 -0.72
N LEU A 103 -9.60 8.03 0.03
CA LEU A 103 -9.50 6.64 -0.44
C LEU A 103 -10.86 6.03 -0.78
N LYS A 104 -11.90 6.32 0.01
CA LYS A 104 -13.28 5.93 -0.30
C LYS A 104 -13.72 6.48 -1.66
N GLN A 105 -13.55 7.79 -1.87
CA GLN A 105 -13.90 8.43 -3.14
C GLN A 105 -13.08 7.89 -4.32
N HIS A 106 -11.78 7.63 -4.11
CA HIS A 106 -10.91 7.01 -5.11
C HIS A 106 -11.42 5.63 -5.50
N HIS A 107 -11.75 4.79 -4.52
CA HIS A 107 -12.28 3.44 -4.72
C HIS A 107 -13.58 3.45 -5.53
N GLU A 108 -14.57 4.24 -5.11
CA GLU A 108 -15.85 4.34 -5.81
C GLU A 108 -15.69 4.83 -7.24
N SER A 109 -14.87 5.87 -7.43
CA SER A 109 -14.67 6.49 -8.75
C SER A 109 -13.88 5.56 -9.67
N SER A 110 -12.81 4.94 -9.18
CA SER A 110 -11.96 4.05 -9.98
C SER A 110 -12.71 2.81 -10.41
N ILE A 111 -13.57 2.24 -9.57
CA ILE A 111 -14.42 1.10 -9.95
C ILE A 111 -15.43 1.50 -11.02
N ARG A 112 -16.09 2.65 -10.90
CA ARG A 112 -17.02 3.14 -11.94
C ARG A 112 -16.31 3.29 -13.28
N VAL A 113 -15.14 3.94 -13.28
CA VAL A 113 -14.33 4.11 -14.50
C VAL A 113 -13.86 2.76 -15.05
N ALA A 114 -13.38 1.86 -14.18
CA ALA A 114 -12.90 0.54 -14.59
C ALA A 114 -14.01 -0.30 -15.23
N LYS A 115 -15.22 -0.31 -14.66
CA LYS A 115 -16.38 -0.98 -15.23
C LYS A 115 -16.77 -0.40 -16.60
N TRP A 116 -16.85 0.92 -16.70
CA TRP A 116 -17.14 1.58 -17.97
C TRP A 116 -16.08 1.24 -19.04
N LEU A 117 -14.79 1.28 -18.68
CA LEU A 117 -13.69 0.90 -19.58
C LEU A 117 -13.80 -0.57 -20.03
N SER A 118 -14.27 -1.48 -19.17
CA SER A 118 -14.46 -2.89 -19.52
C SER A 118 -15.54 -3.14 -20.57
N GLU A 119 -16.45 -2.18 -20.78
CA GLU A 119 -17.52 -2.25 -21.78
C GLU A 119 -17.11 -1.65 -23.14
N GLN A 120 -15.98 -0.95 -23.21
CA GLN A 120 -15.56 -0.25 -24.43
C GLN A 120 -14.87 -1.19 -25.41
N THR A 121 -15.35 -1.24 -26.65
CA THR A 121 -14.80 -2.11 -27.70
C THR A 121 -13.37 -1.74 -28.10
N GLN A 122 -12.94 -0.51 -27.85
CA GLN A 122 -11.57 -0.04 -28.11
C GLN A 122 -10.59 -0.44 -27.00
N VAL A 123 -11.07 -0.91 -25.85
CA VAL A 123 -10.24 -1.26 -24.69
C VAL A 123 -9.94 -2.75 -24.71
N LYS A 124 -8.66 -3.10 -24.85
CA LYS A 124 -8.21 -4.50 -24.89
C LYS A 124 -8.37 -5.22 -23.54
N ALA A 125 -8.04 -4.53 -22.44
CA ALA A 125 -8.06 -5.10 -21.10
C ALA A 125 -8.11 -4.00 -20.04
N VAL A 126 -8.71 -4.30 -18.89
CA VAL A 126 -8.73 -3.43 -17.70
C VAL A 126 -8.17 -4.21 -16.52
N TYR A 127 -7.15 -3.64 -15.88
CA TYR A 127 -6.49 -4.28 -14.73
C TYR A 127 -6.69 -3.47 -13.46
N HIS A 128 -7.88 -3.61 -12.88
CA HIS A 128 -8.25 -2.99 -11.61
C HIS A 128 -8.52 -4.09 -10.57
N PRO A 129 -7.86 -4.08 -9.38
CA PRO A 129 -7.97 -5.18 -8.42
C PRO A 129 -9.39 -5.54 -8.00
N ALA A 130 -10.30 -4.57 -7.93
CA ALA A 130 -11.71 -4.84 -7.61
C ALA A 130 -12.51 -5.52 -8.74
N LEU A 131 -11.95 -5.70 -9.94
CA LEU A 131 -12.61 -6.41 -11.04
C LEU A 131 -12.23 -7.89 -11.06
N PRO A 132 -13.19 -8.82 -11.22
CA PRO A 132 -12.91 -10.27 -11.30
C PRO A 132 -11.96 -10.68 -12.43
N SER A 133 -11.88 -9.88 -13.50
CA SER A 133 -10.97 -10.13 -14.63
C SER A 133 -9.50 -9.81 -14.32
N CYS A 134 -9.22 -9.13 -13.20
CA CYS A 134 -7.87 -8.74 -12.83
C CYS A 134 -7.11 -9.93 -12.21
N PRO A 135 -5.90 -10.27 -12.69
CA PRO A 135 -5.10 -11.33 -12.09
C PRO A 135 -4.83 -11.07 -10.60
N GLY A 136 -5.20 -12.05 -9.75
CA GLY A 136 -5.07 -11.95 -8.29
C GLY A 136 -6.21 -11.19 -7.60
N HIS A 137 -7.32 -10.93 -8.29
CA HIS A 137 -8.54 -10.34 -7.69
C HIS A 137 -8.94 -11.03 -6.37
N GLU A 138 -8.86 -12.36 -6.33
CA GLU A 138 -9.17 -13.20 -5.18
C GLU A 138 -8.33 -12.86 -3.94
N PHE A 139 -7.05 -12.52 -4.11
CA PHE A 139 -6.17 -12.11 -3.01
C PHE A 139 -6.49 -10.67 -2.57
N SER A 140 -6.91 -9.82 -3.50
CA SER A 140 -7.31 -8.44 -3.20
C SER A 140 -8.66 -8.36 -2.47
N TYR A 141 -9.59 -9.27 -2.78
CA TYR A 141 -10.96 -9.23 -2.26
C TYR A 141 -10.99 -9.44 -0.74
N GLY A 142 -10.18 -10.37 -0.21
CA GLY A 142 -10.04 -10.56 1.24
C GLY A 142 -9.43 -9.37 1.98
N ILE A 143 -8.57 -8.61 1.29
CA ILE A 143 -7.87 -7.44 1.85
C ILE A 143 -8.74 -6.18 1.78
N LEU A 144 -9.47 -5.97 0.68
CA LEU A 144 -10.31 -4.79 0.44
C LEU A 144 -11.72 -4.92 1.02
N ALA A 145 -12.32 -6.12 1.02
CA ALA A 145 -13.69 -6.32 1.53
C ALA A 145 -13.75 -6.26 3.07
N ALA A 146 -12.70 -6.68 3.78
CA ALA A 146 -12.60 -6.57 5.24
C ALA A 146 -12.52 -5.12 5.75
N GLN A 147 -12.39 -4.14 4.85
CA GLN A 147 -12.25 -2.73 5.19
C GLN A 147 -13.40 -1.85 4.70
N ALA A 148 -14.47 -2.42 4.13
CA ALA A 148 -15.71 -1.70 3.91
C ALA A 148 -16.26 -1.09 5.23
N ASP A 149 -15.93 -1.73 6.36
CA ASP A 149 -16.31 -1.30 7.72
C ASP A 149 -15.39 -0.19 8.30
N TYR A 150 -14.24 0.13 7.69
CA TYR A 150 -13.33 1.19 8.18
C TYR A 150 -13.80 2.61 7.82
N PHE A 151 -14.80 2.72 6.94
CA PHE A 151 -15.33 4.00 6.45
C PHE A 151 -16.74 4.30 6.98
N LEU A 152 -17.20 3.54 7.98
CA LEU A 152 -18.43 3.74 8.75
C LEU A 152 -18.10 4.03 10.22
#